data_AF-A0A7W5YI77-F1
#
_entry.id   AF-A0A7W5YI77-F1
#
_cell.length_a   1.000
_cell.length_b   1.000
_cell.length_c   1.000
_cell.angle_alpha   90.00
_cell.angle_beta   90.00
_cell.angle_gamma   90.00
#
_symmetry.space_group_name_H-M   'P 1'
#
loop_
_entity.id
_entity.type
_entity.pdbx_description
1 polymer ?
#
loop_
_entity_poly.entity_id
_entity_poly.type
_entity_poly.pdbx_seq_one_letter_code
_entity_poly.pdbx_strand_id
1 'polypeptide(L)'
;MQFNDEATLTKPSAMAVERRALVNHLREAIARLTHGLAAAGLVEFVPPLLEINKVLHDMTDEISRADSLYSDEVITGTMRLIKTSEALLESRVIVQTIH
;
A
#
# COMPACT_ATOMS: atom_id res chain seq x y z
N MET A 1 3.62 -43.11 -3.69
CA MET A 1 3.74 -41.68 -3.34
C MET A 1 5.20 -41.30 -3.47
N GLN A 2 5.52 -40.36 -4.35
CA GLN A 2 6.81 -39.67 -4.35
C GLN A 2 6.49 -38.19 -4.64
N PHE A 3 6.36 -37.42 -3.57
CA PHE A 3 6.36 -35.97 -3.64
C PHE A 3 7.82 -35.56 -3.76
N ASN A 4 8.24 -35.21 -4.98
CA ASN A 4 9.49 -34.49 -5.19
C ASN A 4 9.25 -33.05 -4.76
N ASP A 5 9.32 -32.80 -3.45
CA ASP A 5 9.40 -31.45 -2.87
C ASP A 5 10.84 -30.92 -2.98
N GLU A 6 11.37 -30.85 -4.21
CA GLU A 6 12.39 -29.83 -4.49
C GLU A 6 11.63 -28.51 -4.64
N ALA A 7 11.41 -27.84 -3.51
CA ALA A 7 11.16 -26.42 -3.48
C ALA A 7 12.41 -25.73 -4.05
N THR A 8 12.49 -25.67 -5.38
CA THR A 8 13.44 -24.81 -6.09
C THR A 8 13.19 -23.42 -5.58
N LEU A 9 14.06 -22.95 -4.69
CA LEU A 9 14.25 -21.56 -4.31
C LEU A 9 14.74 -20.82 -5.56
N THR A 10 13.84 -20.62 -6.53
CA THR A 10 14.06 -19.75 -7.67
C THR A 10 14.28 -18.35 -7.13
N LYS A 11 15.48 -17.82 -7.36
CA LYS A 11 15.82 -16.45 -6.99
C LYS A 11 14.74 -15.52 -7.57
N PRO A 12 14.16 -14.60 -6.77
CA PRO A 12 13.14 -13.70 -7.27
C PRO A 12 13.66 -12.92 -8.48
N SER A 13 12.81 -12.75 -9.50
CA SER A 13 13.15 -11.89 -10.63
C SER A 13 13.39 -10.45 -10.15
N ALA A 14 14.22 -9.69 -10.86
CA ALA A 14 14.47 -8.28 -10.52
C ALA A 14 13.15 -7.48 -10.40
N MET A 15 12.20 -7.75 -11.28
CA MET A 15 10.86 -7.15 -11.25
C MET A 15 10.06 -7.51 -9.99
N ALA A 16 10.15 -8.74 -9.50
CA ALA A 16 9.49 -9.13 -8.26
C ALA A 16 10.07 -8.39 -7.04
N VAL A 17 11.39 -8.17 -7.04
CA VAL A 17 12.06 -7.39 -5.97
C VAL A 17 11.62 -5.93 -6.01
N GLU A 18 11.59 -5.31 -7.19
CA GLU A 18 11.15 -3.92 -7.37
C GLU A 18 9.68 -3.72 -6.98
N ARG A 19 8.79 -4.61 -7.40
CA ARG A 19 7.36 -4.55 -7.02
C ARG A 19 7.16 -4.67 -5.51
N ARG A 20 7.88 -5.58 -4.87
CA ARG A 20 7.86 -5.69 -3.40
C ARG A 20 8.33 -4.41 -2.72
N ALA A 21 9.41 -3.80 -3.21
CA ALA A 21 9.91 -2.55 -2.67
C ALA A 21 8.88 -1.42 -2.83
N LEU A 22 8.19 -1.36 -3.98
CA LEU A 22 7.14 -0.39 -4.23
C LEU A 22 5.92 -0.61 -3.31
N VAL A 23 5.46 -1.85 -3.16
CA VAL A 23 4.36 -2.18 -2.22
C VAL A 23 4.73 -1.78 -0.80
N ASN A 24 5.95 -2.07 -0.34
CA ASN A 24 6.41 -1.65 0.98
C ASN A 24 6.41 -0.12 1.13
N HIS A 25 6.86 0.61 0.11
CA HIS A 25 6.82 2.07 0.12
C HIS A 25 5.39 2.62 0.23
N LEU A 26 4.43 2.03 -0.50
CA LEU A 26 3.02 2.42 -0.43
C LEU A 26 2.41 2.14 0.95
N ARG A 27 2.78 1.01 1.57
CA ARG A 27 2.36 0.66 2.93
C ARG A 27 2.85 1.67 3.97
N GLU A 28 4.11 2.10 3.86
CA GLU A 28 4.64 3.15 4.71
C GLU A 28 3.92 4.49 4.51
N ALA A 29 3.59 4.84 3.26
CA ALA A 29 2.82 6.05 2.96
C ALA A 29 1.42 5.99 3.58
N ILE A 30 0.72 4.85 3.49
CA ILE A 30 -0.56 4.65 4.17
C ILE A 30 -0.42 4.77 5.68
N ALA A 31 0.63 4.17 6.28
CA ALA A 31 0.86 4.29 7.72
C ALA A 31 1.06 5.75 8.17
N ARG A 32 1.85 6.52 7.42
CA ARG A 32 2.05 7.97 7.67
C ARG A 32 0.75 8.75 7.53
N LEU A 33 -0.02 8.47 6.48
CA LEU A 33 -1.31 9.11 6.23
C LEU A 33 -2.30 8.82 7.36
N THR A 34 -2.42 7.56 7.78
CA THR A 34 -3.25 7.14 8.92
C THR A 34 -2.88 7.88 10.19
N HIS A 35 -1.59 8.02 10.47
CA HIS A 35 -1.11 8.78 11.62
C HIS A 35 -1.48 10.27 11.49
N GLY A 36 -1.29 10.89 10.32
CA GLY A 36 -1.66 12.28 10.06
C GLY A 36 -3.17 12.53 10.25
N LEU A 37 -4.01 11.62 9.76
CA LEU A 37 -5.48 11.68 9.95
C LEU A 37 -5.87 11.57 11.43
N ALA A 38 -5.27 10.64 12.16
CA ALA A 38 -5.50 10.49 13.60
C ALA A 38 -5.11 11.77 14.36
N ALA A 39 -3.94 12.34 14.05
CA ALA A 39 -3.46 13.58 14.66
C ALA A 39 -4.36 14.79 14.34
N ALA A 40 -4.98 14.81 13.16
CA ALA A 40 -5.95 15.82 12.74
C ALA A 40 -7.38 15.60 13.30
N GLY A 41 -7.59 14.58 14.14
CA GLY A 41 -8.90 14.24 14.72
C GLY A 41 -9.86 13.54 13.75
N LEU A 42 -9.39 13.15 12.56
CA LEU A 42 -10.18 12.51 11.51
C LEU A 42 -10.19 10.98 11.67
N VAL A 43 -10.57 10.52 12.86
CA VAL A 43 -10.44 9.12 13.30
C VAL A 43 -11.33 8.14 12.53
N GLU A 44 -12.40 8.62 11.90
CA GLU A 44 -13.32 7.81 11.09
C GLU A 44 -12.65 7.17 9.87
N PHE A 45 -11.57 7.77 9.35
CA PHE A 45 -10.81 7.25 8.21
C PHE A 45 -9.65 6.34 8.62
N VAL A 46 -9.35 6.22 9.92
CA VAL A 46 -8.23 5.40 10.41
C VAL A 46 -8.48 3.90 10.21
N PRO A 47 -9.62 3.32 10.63
CA PRO A 47 -9.88 1.89 10.44
C PRO A 47 -9.80 1.40 8.98
N PRO A 48 -10.42 2.06 7.97
CA PRO A 48 -10.33 1.59 6.59
C PRO A 48 -8.90 1.66 6.02
N LEU A 49 -8.10 2.66 6.40
CA LEU A 49 -6.70 2.73 5.94
C LEU A 49 -5.81 1.67 6.58
N LEU A 50 -6.06 1.32 7.85
CA LEU A 50 -5.37 0.20 8.49
C LEU A 50 -5.70 -1.12 7.81
N GLU A 51 -6.96 -1.34 7.44
CA GLU A 51 -7.38 -2.55 6.72
C GLU A 51 -6.73 -2.62 5.34
N ILE A 52 -6.70 -1.53 4.58
CA ILE A 52 -6.02 -1.47 3.28
C ILE A 52 -4.52 -1.77 3.43
N ASN A 53 -3.86 -1.19 4.43
CA ASN A 53 -2.44 -1.45 4.68
C ASN A 53 -2.17 -2.91 5.04
N LYS A 54 -3.08 -3.55 5.78
CA LYS A 54 -3.02 -4.96 6.12
C LYS A 54 -3.22 -5.84 4.88
N VAL A 55 -4.24 -5.57 4.06
CA VAL A 55 -4.46 -6.31 2.81
C VAL A 55 -3.26 -6.21 1.88
N LEU A 56 -2.69 -5.01 1.71
CA LEU A 56 -1.44 -4.81 0.96
C LEU A 56 -0.27 -5.61 1.54
N HIS A 57 -0.18 -5.73 2.87
CA HIS A 57 0.82 -6.58 3.50
C HIS A 57 0.66 -8.04 3.11
N ASP A 58 -0.55 -8.57 3.29
CA ASP A 58 -0.86 -9.99 3.12
C ASP A 58 -0.68 -10.40 1.65
N MET A 59 -0.99 -9.48 0.73
CA MET A 59 -0.87 -9.69 -0.72
C MET A 59 0.51 -9.31 -1.29
N THR A 60 1.47 -8.84 -0.48
CA THR A 60 2.78 -8.38 -1.00
C THR A 60 3.50 -9.46 -1.81
N ASP A 61 3.43 -10.72 -1.36
CA ASP A 61 4.05 -11.85 -2.05
C ASP A 61 3.35 -12.15 -3.38
N GLU A 62 2.03 -12.12 -3.39
CA GLU A 62 1.19 -12.33 -4.58
C GLU A 62 1.43 -11.24 -5.63
N ILE A 63 1.32 -9.97 -5.24
CA ILE A 63 1.58 -8.81 -6.11
C ILE A 63 3.01 -8.85 -6.67
N SER A 64 3.99 -9.27 -5.85
CA SER A 64 5.38 -9.33 -6.34
C SER A 64 5.59 -10.37 -7.45
N ARG A 65 4.81 -11.45 -7.45
CA ARG A 65 4.98 -12.59 -8.37
C ARG A 65 3.95 -12.64 -9.50
N ALA A 66 2.87 -11.86 -9.39
CA ALA A 66 1.82 -11.78 -10.39
C ALA A 66 2.31 -11.19 -11.73
N ASP A 67 1.47 -11.33 -12.76
CA ASP A 67 1.69 -10.62 -14.02
C ASP A 67 1.68 -9.09 -13.83
N SER A 68 2.24 -8.37 -14.81
CA SER A 68 2.39 -6.93 -14.73
C SER A 68 1.04 -6.22 -14.67
N LEU A 69 0.01 -6.69 -15.38
CA LEU A 69 -1.27 -6.00 -15.46
C LEU A 69 -1.94 -5.95 -14.09
N TYR A 70 -2.03 -7.10 -13.43
CA TYR A 70 -2.61 -7.20 -12.08
C TYR A 70 -1.82 -6.38 -11.07
N SER A 71 -0.48 -6.52 -11.09
CA SER A 71 0.40 -5.81 -10.15
C SER A 71 0.28 -4.29 -10.31
N ASP A 72 0.28 -3.80 -11.54
CA ASP A 72 0.25 -2.37 -11.86
C ASP A 72 -1.11 -1.75 -11.51
N GLU A 73 -2.21 -2.49 -11.64
CA GLU A 73 -3.54 -2.03 -11.24
C GLU A 73 -3.62 -1.81 -9.72
N VAL A 74 -3.15 -2.78 -8.92
CA VAL A 74 -3.13 -2.68 -7.45
C VAL A 74 -2.22 -1.53 -6.99
N ILE A 75 -1.03 -1.42 -7.58
CA ILE A 75 -0.07 -0.34 -7.30
C ILE A 75 -0.67 1.03 -7.65
N THR A 76 -1.23 1.18 -8.85
CA THR A 76 -1.79 2.45 -9.33
C THR A 76 -3.02 2.87 -8.52
N GLY A 77 -3.89 1.92 -8.18
CA GLY A 77 -5.05 2.17 -7.33
C GLY A 77 -4.64 2.67 -5.95
N THR A 78 -3.64 2.03 -5.35
CA THR A 78 -3.09 2.43 -4.04
C THR A 78 -2.44 3.82 -4.10
N MET A 79 -1.67 4.11 -5.14
CA MET A 79 -1.09 5.44 -5.34
C MET A 79 -2.17 6.53 -5.48
N ARG A 80 -3.25 6.25 -6.21
CA ARG A 80 -4.36 7.19 -6.37
C ARG A 80 -5.04 7.48 -5.04
N LEU A 81 -5.30 6.45 -4.24
CA LEU A 81 -5.86 6.59 -2.90
C LEU A 81 -5.02 7.54 -2.03
N ILE A 82 -3.71 7.27 -1.95
CA ILE A 82 -2.77 8.08 -1.15
C ILE A 82 -2.84 9.54 -1.59
N LYS A 83 -2.67 9.82 -2.90
CA LYS A 83 -2.68 11.19 -3.43
C LYS A 83 -4.00 11.92 -3.16
N THR A 84 -5.13 11.23 -3.32
CA THR A 84 -6.44 11.83 -3.02
C THR A 84 -6.59 12.14 -1.54
N SER A 85 -6.15 11.25 -0.66
CA SER A 85 -6.20 11.49 0.79
C SER A 85 -5.25 12.61 1.24
N GLU A 86 -4.04 12.70 0.68
CA GLU A 86 -3.11 13.81 0.92
C GLU A 86 -3.71 15.16 0.50
N ALA A 87 -4.29 15.24 -0.70
CA ALA A 87 -4.93 16.46 -1.19
C ALA A 87 -6.11 16.91 -0.31
N LEU A 88 -6.89 15.96 0.21
CA LEU A 88 -8.00 16.26 1.15
C LEU A 88 -7.49 16.79 2.49
N LEU A 89 -6.37 16.28 2.99
CA LEU A 89 -5.73 16.78 4.21
C LEU A 89 -5.19 18.19 4.03
N GLU A 90 -4.43 18.44 2.96
CA GLU A 90 -3.87 19.76 2.65
C GLU A 90 -4.97 20.82 2.53
N SER A 91 -6.06 20.48 1.84
CA SER A 91 -7.22 21.38 1.68
C SER A 91 -7.88 21.72 3.02
N ARG A 92 -7.98 20.75 3.96
CA ARG A 92 -8.57 20.99 5.29
C ARG A 92 -7.67 21.83 6.19
N VAL A 93 -6.35 21.65 6.13
CA VAL A 93 -5.38 22.48 6.86
C VAL A 93 -5.51 23.94 6.41
N ILE A 94 -5.66 24.20 5.11
CA ILE A 94 -5.87 25.55 4.58
C ILE A 94 -7.16 26.16 5.14
N VAL A 95 -8.28 25.41 5.15
CA VAL A 95 -9.57 25.94 5.64
C VAL A 95 -9.53 26.24 7.14
N GLN A 96 -8.85 25.43 7.95
CA GLN A 96 -8.72 25.66 9.40
C GLN A 96 -7.76 26.80 9.77
N THR A 97 -6.83 27.16 8.88
CA THR A 97 -5.85 28.25 9.13
C THR A 97 -6.40 29.65 8.79
N ILE A 98 -7.53 29.74 8.06
CA ILE A 98 -8.13 31.00 7.61
C ILE A 98 -9.24 31.50 8.58
N HIS A 99 -9.42 30.87 9.74
CA HIS A 99 -10.33 31.35 10.81
C HIS A 99 -9.54 31.89 12.00
#